data_AF-A0A3D1DYT2-F1
#
_entry.id   AF-A0A3D1DYT2-F1
#
_cell.length_a   1.000
_cell.length_b   1.000
_cell.length_c   1.000
_cell.angle_alpha   90.00
_cell.angle_beta   90.00
_cell.angle_gamma   90.00
#
_symmetry.space_group_name_H-M   'P 1'
#
loop_
_entity.id
_entity.type
_entity.pdbx_description
1 polymer ?
#
loop_
_entity_poly.entity_id
_entity_poly.type
_entity_poly.pdbx_seq_one_letter_code
_entity_poly.pdbx_strand_id
1 'polypeptide(L)' 'MDGGDIVFEGFDDGVVTLQMRGACQGCPSSTATLKMGIENMLRHYIPDVREVRAAEF' A
#
# COMPACT_ATOMS: atom_id res chain seq x y z
N MET A 1 19.60 -6.19 0.68
CA MET A 1 18.24 -6.20 0.10
C MET A 1 17.39 -5.36 1.02
N ASP A 2 17.20 -4.08 0.68
CA ASP A 2 16.32 -3.16 1.40
C ASP A 2 14.85 -3.48 1.09
N GLY A 3 14.49 -4.76 1.27
CA GLY A 3 13.19 -5.31 0.93
C GLY A 3 12.15 -4.75 1.88
N GLY A 4 11.39 -3.78 1.37
CA GLY A 4 10.13 -3.39 1.95
C GLY A 4 9.11 -4.53 1.89
N ASP A 5 8.37 -4.73 2.97
CA ASP A 5 7.32 -5.74 3.04
C ASP A 5 5.95 -5.08 3.23
N ILE A 6 4.89 -5.70 2.71
CA ILE A 6 3.52 -5.22 2.85
C ILE A 6 2.62 -6.36 3.31
N VAL A 7 1.78 -6.08 4.29
CA VAL A 7 0.78 -7.03 4.79
C VAL A 7 -0.60 -6.51 4.43
N PHE A 8 -1.40 -7.35 3.80
CA PHE A 8 -2.80 -7.04 3.53
C PHE A 8 -3.62 -7.16 4.81
N GLU A 9 -4.34 -6.10 5.16
CA GLU A 9 -5.20 -6.04 6.36
C GLU A 9 -6.67 -6.23 5.98
N GLY A 10 -7.12 -5.66 4.87
CA GLY A 10 -8.52 -5.76 4.46
C GLY A 10 -8.85 -5.01 3.19
N PHE A 11 -10.04 -5.28 2.66
CA PHE A 11 -10.62 -4.61 1.50
C PHE A 11 -12.09 -4.33 1.77
N ASP A 12 -12.48 -3.05 1.79
CA ASP A 12 -13.85 -2.61 2.07
C ASP A 12 -14.21 -1.37 1.24
N ASP A 13 -15.39 -1.35 0.62
CA ASP A 13 -15.90 -0.28 -0.26
C ASP A 13 -14.88 0.24 -1.30
N GLY A 14 -14.08 -0.66 -1.87
CA GLY A 14 -13.04 -0.30 -2.83
C GLY A 14 -11.75 0.23 -2.20
N VAL A 15 -11.63 0.26 -0.87
CA VAL A 15 -10.43 0.69 -0.16
C VAL A 15 -9.63 -0.51 0.31
N VAL A 16 -8.39 -0.63 -0.17
CA VAL A 16 -7.44 -1.66 0.27
C VAL A 16 -6.58 -1.10 1.39
N THR A 17 -6.61 -1.74 2.55
CA THR A 17 -5.77 -1.38 3.70
C THR A 17 -4.54 -2.28 3.75
N LEU A 18 -3.36 -1.66 3.74
CA LEU A 18 -2.07 -2.35 3.78
C LEU A 18 -1.22 -1.84 4.95
N GLN A 19 -0.57 -2.74 5.65
CA GLN A 19 0.46 -2.42 6.62
C GLN A 19 1.84 -2.50 5.97
N MET A 20 2.57 -1.39 5.95
CA MET A 20 3.92 -1.32 5.39
C MET A 20 4.97 -1.59 6.47
N ARG A 21 5.93 -2.48 6.17
CA ARG A 21 6.99 -2.92 7.09
C ARG A 21 8.38 -2.76 6.48
N GLY A 22 9.39 -2.68 7.34
CA GLY A 22 10.80 -2.63 6.93
C GLY A 22 11.21 -1.30 6.29
N ALA A 23 11.96 -1.35 5.19
CA ALA A 23 12.45 -0.16 4.48
C ALA A 23 11.32 0.79 4.00
N CYS A 24 10.07 0.29 3.90
CA CYS A 24 8.88 1.07 3.57
C CYS A 24 8.38 1.96 4.70
N GLN A 25 8.79 1.72 5.94
CA GLN A 25 8.31 2.45 7.11
C GLN A 25 9.27 3.58 7.54
N GLY A 26 10.56 3.47 7.19
CA GLY A 26 11.62 4.34 7.72
C GLY A 26 11.88 5.64 6.93
N CYS A 27 11.30 5.80 5.74
CA CYS A 27 11.48 7.01 4.92
C CYS A 27 10.13 7.47 4.34
N PRO A 28 9.56 8.60 4.81
CA PRO A 28 8.22 9.03 4.43
C PRO A 28 8.06 9.29 2.92
N SER A 29 9.13 9.67 2.23
CA SER A 29 9.09 9.84 0.77
C SER A 29 9.00 8.51 0.02
N SER A 30 9.69 7.47 0.49
CA SER A 30 9.62 6.12 -0.07
C SER A 30 8.27 5.46 0.19
N THR A 31 7.69 5.68 1.38
CA THR A 31 6.34 5.22 1.74
C THR A 31 5.28 5.80 0.79
N ALA A 32 5.33 7.12 0.53
CA ALA A 32 4.40 7.77 -0.37
C ALA A 32 4.53 7.27 -1.82
N THR A 33 5.77 7.11 -2.29
CA THR A 33 6.05 6.63 -3.66
C THR A 33 5.57 5.20 -3.85
N LEU A 34 5.85 4.32 -2.88
CA LEU A 34 5.43 2.93 -2.93
C LEU A 34 3.91 2.78 -2.88
N LYS A 35 3.24 3.52 -1.98
CA LYS A 35 1.78 3.56 -1.89
C LYS A 35 1.15 3.86 -3.25
N MET A 36 1.62 4.92 -3.93
CA MET A 36 1.12 5.30 -5.26
C MET A 36 1.37 4.22 -6.31
N GLY A 37 2.55 3.58 -6.28
CA GLY A 37 2.86 2.47 -7.20
C GLY A 37 1.92 1.28 -7.02
N ILE A 38 1.66 0.88 -5.77
CA ILE A 38 0.75 -0.22 -5.44
C ILE A 38 -0.68 0.14 -5.84
N GLU A 39 -1.13 1.37 -5.54
CA GLU A 39 -2.47 1.84 -5.88
C GLU A 39 -2.73 1.81 -7.39
N ASN A 40 -1.80 2.29 -8.20
CA ASN A 40 -1.91 2.22 -9.66
C ASN A 40 -1.93 0.79 -10.17
N MET A 41 -1.11 -0.09 -9.60
CA MET A 41 -1.07 -1.49 -9.97
C MET A 41 -2.39 -2.19 -9.63
N LEU A 42 -2.88 -2.03 -8.40
CA LEU A 42 -4.14 -2.63 -7.96
C LEU A 42 -5.33 -2.12 -8.76
N ARG A 43 -5.42 -0.81 -9.04
CA ARG A 43 -6.47 -0.25 -9.91
C ARG A 43 -6.44 -0.81 -11.33
N HIS A 44 -5.26 -1.15 -11.85
CA HIS A 44 -5.11 -1.73 -13.18
C HIS A 44 -5.64 -3.17 -13.25
N TYR A 45 -5.33 -3.99 -12.24
CA TYR A 45 -5.72 -5.41 -12.22
C TYR A 45 -7.07 -5.67 -11.56
N ILE A 46 -7.50 -4.80 -10.64
CA ILE A 46 -8.71 -4.92 -9.85
C ILE A 46 -9.48 -3.59 -9.98
N PRO A 47 -10.40 -3.47 -10.96
CA PRO A 47 -11.11 -2.22 -11.24
C PRO A 47 -12.00 -1.73 -10.08
N ASP A 48 -12.34 -2.62 -9.14
CA ASP A 48 -13.10 -2.28 -7.93
C ASP A 48 -12.26 -1.53 -6.88
N VAL A 49 -10.93 -1.55 -7.00
CA VAL A 49 -10.05 -0.78 -6.11
C VAL A 49 -10.16 0.70 -6.46
N ARG A 50 -10.56 1.49 -5.47
CA ARG A 50 -10.67 2.94 -5.52
C ARG A 50 -9.54 3.62 -4.77
N GLU A 51 -9.05 3.07 -3.67
CA GLU A 51 -8.01 3.72 -2.84
C GLU A 51 -7.14 2.65 -2.16
N VAL A 52 -5.87 2.98 -1.90
CA VAL A 52 -5.02 2.22 -0.97
C VAL A 52 -4.78 3.07 0.26
N ARG A 53 -4.87 2.48 1.46
CA ARG A 53 -4.54 3.13 2.73
C ARG A 53 -3.43 2.40 3.45
N ALA A 54 -2.59 3.17 4.13
CA ALA A 54 -1.64 2.64 5.09
C ALA A 54 -2.37 2.41 6.41
N ALA A 55 -2.28 1.22 6.99
CA ALA A 55 -2.68 1.00 8.36
C ALA A 55 -1.75 1.80 9.28
N GLU A 56 -2.31 2.71 10.08
CA GLU A 56 -1.58 3.40 11.14
C GLU A 56 -1.60 2.55 12.43
N PHE A 57 -0.52 2.60 13.20
CA PHE A 57 -0.38 1.91 14.49
C PHE A 57 -0.76 2.85 15.63
#